data_AF-A0A3B7L3K6-F1
#
_entry.id   AF-A0A3B7L3K6-F1
#
_cell.length_a   1.000
_cell.length_b   1.000
_cell.length_c   1.000
_cell.angle_alpha   90.00
_cell.angle_beta   90.00
_cell.angle_gamma   90.00
#
_symmetry.space_group_name_H-M   'P 1'
#
loop_
_entity.id
_entity.type
_entity.pdbx_description
1 polymer ?
#
loop_
_entity_poly.entity_id
_entity_poly.type
_entity_poly.pdbx_seq_one_letter_code
_entity_poly.pdbx_strand_id
1 'polypeptide(L)'
;MSDATLPRREGQAPTRGWHSWGLSLLVVLLLLVLLEGGHRWLESRSQAPLFRVIVAGESLTLDAQAHADFTRDLATLTGEAQARLAARMAPWWEARLEAAFDPLASAVPGYLDWYFSAPGSYQRLAVALVGDLDAWLDEQLHERLVVPSGLEAALAQLQADYPERLAREQQAMAEGLAATLHERYAPRQVAAEPGEGESPALDLDAVLRHALDEGLDRSRWSAAAVGGSGVGLVAGRALAGRLGAGAAVQGSRMALRSLALRLGTGAARSLASGGAAAVATSPTGPGAVVVGTLTTAVTLAGIAGSEYALLKGQEARYRPAMEAQLQQALDEARASLALSLEAATVAMARDMEARVNRVVSPDGATEEVGNKATPEAYRILGRWGVTAPGFLPAPVKFGIHSAFANRTP
;
A
#
# COMPACT_ATOMS: atom_id res chain seq x y z
N MET A 1 -30.59 85.92 -25.30
CA MET A 1 -31.08 86.67 -24.13
C MET A 1 -31.51 85.66 -23.08
N SER A 2 -30.76 85.62 -21.99
CA SER A 2 -31.11 85.21 -20.61
C SER A 2 -29.85 84.71 -19.94
N ASP A 3 -29.12 85.68 -19.39
CA ASP A 3 -28.04 85.51 -18.42
C ASP A 3 -28.57 84.78 -17.18
N ALA A 4 -27.90 83.69 -16.81
CA ALA A 4 -28.09 83.03 -15.51
C ALA A 4 -26.74 83.04 -14.78
N THR A 5 -26.55 84.10 -13.99
CA THR A 5 -25.46 84.30 -13.05
C THR A 5 -25.43 83.20 -11.99
N LEU A 6 -24.37 82.38 -12.00
CA LEU A 6 -24.07 81.42 -10.93
C LEU A 6 -23.52 82.15 -9.69
N PRO A 7 -24.00 81.85 -8.48
CA PRO A 7 -23.46 82.43 -7.25
C PRO A 7 -22.09 81.84 -6.91
N ARG A 8 -21.17 82.76 -6.67
CA ARG A 8 -19.79 82.56 -6.19
C ARG A 8 -19.83 81.93 -4.80
N ARG A 9 -19.38 80.69 -4.68
CA ARG A 9 -19.26 79.96 -3.40
C ARG A 9 -18.03 80.48 -2.67
N GLU A 10 -18.25 81.32 -1.66
CA GLU A 10 -17.20 81.83 -0.77
C GLU A 10 -16.56 80.69 0.01
N GLY A 11 -15.22 80.61 -0.06
CA GLY A 11 -14.42 79.64 0.67
C GLY A 11 -14.37 79.97 2.16
N GLN A 12 -15.01 79.15 2.98
CA GLN A 12 -14.75 79.11 4.41
C GLN A 12 -13.41 78.40 4.65
N ALA A 13 -12.46 79.12 5.26
CA ALA A 13 -11.18 78.58 5.69
C ALA A 13 -11.38 77.64 6.90
N PRO A 14 -10.92 76.37 6.86
CA PRO A 14 -11.01 75.45 7.99
C PRO A 14 -9.82 75.66 8.93
N THR A 15 -9.91 76.61 9.86
CA THR A 15 -8.82 76.85 10.83
C THR A 15 -9.33 76.96 12.25
N ARG A 16 -9.76 75.83 12.85
CA ARG A 16 -9.72 75.60 14.33
C ARG A 16 -10.23 74.23 14.82
N GLY A 17 -10.20 73.16 14.02
CA GLY A 17 -10.70 71.84 14.44
C GLY A 17 -9.63 70.80 14.81
N TRP A 18 -8.36 71.00 14.45
CA TRP A 18 -7.42 69.88 14.39
C TRP A 18 -6.82 69.45 15.74
N HIS A 19 -6.68 70.38 16.69
CA HIS A 19 -6.10 70.08 18.00
C HIS A 19 -7.02 69.25 18.91
N SER A 20 -8.35 69.32 18.74
CA SER A 20 -9.27 68.48 19.54
C SER A 20 -9.27 67.02 19.09
N TRP A 21 -9.06 66.75 17.80
CA TRP A 21 -8.99 65.40 17.25
C TRP A 21 -7.70 64.67 17.64
N GLY A 22 -6.57 65.41 17.72
CA GLY A 22 -5.31 64.83 18.16
C GLY A 22 -5.36 64.34 19.61
N LEU A 23 -6.06 65.08 20.48
CA LEU A 23 -6.18 64.73 21.90
C LEU A 23 -7.13 63.54 22.11
N SER A 24 -8.25 63.48 21.38
CA SER A 24 -9.12 62.29 21.41
C SER A 24 -8.43 61.04 20.86
N LEU A 25 -7.66 61.18 19.79
CA LEU A 25 -6.92 60.05 19.20
C LEU A 25 -5.84 59.53 20.14
N LEU A 26 -5.13 60.41 20.83
CA LEU A 26 -4.12 60.04 21.83
C LEU A 26 -4.76 59.32 23.03
N VAL A 27 -5.92 59.79 23.51
CA VAL A 27 -6.66 59.12 24.59
C VAL A 27 -7.13 57.73 24.16
N VAL A 28 -7.65 57.56 22.94
CA VAL A 28 -8.05 56.25 22.42
C VAL A 28 -6.86 55.30 22.30
N LEU A 29 -5.71 55.79 21.81
CA LEU A 29 -4.48 55.01 21.71
C LEU A 29 -3.97 54.58 23.09
N LEU A 30 -3.99 55.48 24.07
CA LEU A 30 -3.62 55.18 25.45
C LEU A 30 -4.55 54.12 26.05
N LEU A 31 -5.84 54.21 25.80
CA LEU A 31 -6.85 53.28 26.31
C LEU A 31 -6.71 51.90 25.67
N LEU A 32 -6.40 51.82 24.38
CA LEU A 32 -6.06 50.57 23.69
C LEU A 32 -4.80 49.93 24.28
N VAL A 33 -3.73 50.70 24.50
CA VAL A 33 -2.50 50.18 25.12
C VAL A 33 -2.75 49.69 26.56
N LEU A 34 -3.56 50.41 27.34
CA LEU A 34 -3.96 49.99 28.69
C LEU A 34 -4.83 48.74 28.67
N LEU A 35 -5.73 48.62 27.68
CA LEU A 35 -6.57 47.45 27.52
C LEU A 35 -5.75 46.23 27.10
N GLU A 36 -4.81 46.39 26.18
CA GLU A 36 -3.91 45.32 25.72
C GLU A 36 -2.92 44.90 26.81
N GLY A 37 -2.39 45.86 27.57
CA GLY A 37 -1.55 45.60 28.73
C GLY A 37 -2.32 44.95 29.89
N GLY A 38 -3.56 45.42 30.13
CA GLY A 38 -4.48 44.82 31.09
C GLY A 38 -4.86 43.40 30.71
N HIS A 39 -5.14 43.14 29.44
CA HIS A 39 -5.46 41.81 28.91
C HIS A 39 -4.29 40.85 29.11
N ARG A 40 -3.06 41.24 28.71
CA ARG A 40 -1.86 40.41 28.94
C ARG A 40 -1.58 40.17 30.41
N TRP A 41 -1.83 41.16 31.26
CA TRP A 41 -1.67 41.02 32.71
C TRP A 41 -2.73 40.10 33.32
N LEU A 42 -3.99 40.21 32.88
CA LEU A 42 -5.08 39.32 33.25
C LEU A 42 -4.83 37.90 32.74
N GLU A 43 -4.34 37.70 31.52
CA GLU A 43 -3.91 36.39 31.00
C GLU A 43 -2.75 35.80 31.81
N SER A 44 -1.81 36.63 32.27
CA SER A 44 -0.71 36.18 33.13
C SER A 44 -1.15 35.81 34.55
N ARG A 45 -2.33 36.29 34.98
CA ARG A 45 -2.90 36.02 36.31
C ARG A 45 -4.08 35.05 36.30
N SER A 46 -4.76 34.87 35.17
CA SER A 46 -5.74 33.80 34.99
C SER A 46 -4.95 32.50 35.03
N GLN A 47 -5.20 31.72 36.08
CA GLN A 47 -4.56 30.45 36.39
C GLN A 47 -4.21 29.70 35.11
N ALA A 48 -2.92 29.42 34.91
CA ALA A 48 -2.46 28.67 33.75
C ALA A 48 -3.31 27.39 33.65
N PRO A 49 -3.98 27.15 32.50
CA PRO A 49 -4.89 26.02 32.39
C PRO A 49 -4.14 24.74 32.77
N LEU A 50 -4.67 24.04 33.78
CA LEU A 50 -4.13 22.75 34.22
C LEU A 50 -4.67 21.68 33.29
N PHE A 51 -3.75 20.97 32.63
CA PHE A 51 -4.07 19.85 31.74
C PHE A 51 -3.90 18.55 32.50
N ARG A 52 -4.91 17.68 32.45
CA ARG A 52 -4.81 16.33 33.02
C ARG A 52 -4.48 15.35 31.90
N VAL A 53 -3.37 14.64 32.00
CA VAL A 53 -2.95 13.61 31.04
C VAL A 53 -2.82 12.29 31.76
N ILE A 54 -3.49 11.25 31.31
CA ILE A 54 -3.34 9.89 31.84
C ILE A 54 -2.29 9.18 31.00
N VAL A 55 -1.20 8.77 31.64
CA VAL A 55 -0.07 8.07 31.02
C VAL A 55 0.31 6.90 31.89
N ALA A 56 0.39 5.69 31.32
CA ALA A 56 0.67 4.45 32.04
C ALA A 56 -0.31 4.20 33.22
N GLY A 57 -1.57 4.61 33.08
CA GLY A 57 -2.62 4.49 34.08
C GLY A 57 -2.57 5.52 35.20
N GLU A 58 -1.56 6.40 35.23
CA GLU A 58 -1.44 7.46 36.22
C GLU A 58 -1.86 8.82 35.65
N SER A 59 -2.67 9.58 36.39
CA SER A 59 -3.09 10.91 35.95
C SER A 59 -2.09 11.97 36.37
N LEU A 60 -1.40 12.55 35.39
CA LEU A 60 -0.46 13.65 35.53
C LEU A 60 -1.19 14.98 35.32
N THR A 61 -1.05 15.90 36.27
CA THR A 61 -1.53 17.29 36.14
C THR A 61 -0.37 18.19 35.74
N LEU A 62 -0.43 18.70 34.51
CA LEU A 62 0.62 19.51 33.89
C LEU A 62 0.15 20.96 33.75
N ASP A 63 1.05 21.90 34.01
CA ASP A 63 0.83 23.29 33.61
C ASP A 63 0.94 23.46 32.08
N ALA A 64 0.59 24.65 31.58
CA ALA A 64 0.60 24.93 30.14
C ALA A 64 1.98 24.73 29.49
N GLN A 65 3.07 25.02 30.20
CA GLN A 65 4.42 24.86 29.64
C GLN A 65 4.83 23.39 29.59
N ALA A 66 4.60 22.65 30.67
CA ALA A 66 4.85 21.22 30.75
C ALA A 66 3.98 20.43 29.74
N HIS A 67 2.74 20.87 29.52
CA HIS A 67 1.87 20.31 28.49
C HIS A 67 2.41 20.58 27.07
N ALA A 68 2.86 21.80 26.77
CA ALA A 68 3.46 22.13 25.47
C ALA A 68 4.75 21.32 25.20
N ASP A 69 5.58 21.14 26.23
CA ASP A 69 6.77 20.30 26.15
C ASP A 69 6.39 18.82 25.96
N PHE A 70 5.37 18.34 26.67
CA PHE A 70 4.84 16.98 26.55
C PHE A 70 4.38 16.68 25.12
N THR A 71 3.59 17.59 24.51
CA THR A 71 3.14 17.44 23.12
C THR A 71 4.31 17.40 22.14
N ARG A 72 5.33 18.24 22.34
CA ARG A 72 6.53 18.28 21.49
C ARG A 72 7.34 16.98 21.62
N ASP A 73 7.51 16.49 22.84
CA ASP A 73 8.20 15.23 23.11
C ASP A 73 7.43 14.03 22.56
N LEU A 74 6.11 14.01 22.71
CA LEU A 74 5.25 12.98 22.14
C LEU A 74 5.38 12.92 20.61
N ALA A 75 5.34 14.07 19.93
CA ALA A 75 5.56 14.14 18.47
C ALA A 75 6.96 13.64 18.07
N THR A 76 7.99 14.00 18.84
CA THR A 76 9.37 13.55 18.59
C THR A 76 9.51 12.05 18.79
N LEU A 77 9.02 11.53 19.92
CA LEU A 77 9.12 10.11 20.28
C LEU A 77 8.29 9.23 19.35
N THR A 78 7.12 9.69 18.88
CA THR A 78 6.32 8.96 17.89
C THR A 78 7.04 8.89 16.54
N GLY A 79 7.67 9.97 16.07
CA GLY A 79 8.51 9.95 14.88
C GLY A 79 9.70 8.97 14.99
N GLU A 80 10.40 8.97 16.14
CA GLU A 80 11.46 7.99 16.40
C GLU A 80 10.94 6.54 16.47
N ALA A 81 9.76 6.34 17.05
CA ALA A 81 9.13 5.02 17.15
C ALA A 81 8.86 4.44 15.76
N GLN A 82 8.45 5.24 14.77
CA GLN A 82 8.26 4.75 13.41
C GLN A 82 9.55 4.19 12.78
N ALA A 83 10.65 4.93 12.90
CA ALA A 83 11.94 4.49 12.38
C ALA A 83 12.40 3.19 13.08
N ARG A 84 12.18 3.09 14.39
CA ARG A 84 12.45 1.85 15.15
C ARG A 84 11.55 0.69 14.72
N LEU A 85 10.28 0.93 14.41
CA LEU A 85 9.36 -0.11 13.92
C LEU A 85 9.87 -0.72 12.62
N ALA A 86 10.20 0.13 11.64
CA ALA A 86 10.73 -0.32 10.35
C ALA A 86 12.02 -1.12 10.55
N ALA A 87 12.95 -0.62 11.37
CA ALA A 87 14.21 -1.30 11.69
C ALA A 87 14.03 -2.64 12.42
N ARG A 88 12.98 -2.81 13.23
CA ARG A 88 12.67 -4.08 13.91
C ARG A 88 11.92 -5.08 13.03
N MET A 89 11.10 -4.59 12.11
CA MET A 89 10.35 -5.43 11.17
C MET A 89 11.23 -5.95 10.03
N ALA A 90 12.20 -5.15 9.56
CA ALA A 90 13.04 -5.49 8.42
C ALA A 90 13.74 -6.85 8.53
N PRO A 91 14.56 -7.13 9.58
CA PRO A 91 15.23 -8.41 9.70
C PRO A 91 14.26 -9.61 9.78
N TRP A 92 13.06 -9.39 10.32
CA TRP A 92 12.07 -10.45 10.50
C TRP A 92 11.43 -10.88 9.17
N TRP A 93 11.07 -9.93 8.30
CA TRP A 93 10.52 -10.29 6.99
C TRP A 93 11.61 -10.66 5.99
N GLU A 94 12.82 -10.08 6.09
CA GLU A 94 13.97 -10.46 5.25
C GLU A 94 14.31 -11.94 5.43
N ALA A 95 14.42 -12.39 6.68
CA ALA A 95 14.69 -13.80 6.99
C ALA A 95 13.58 -14.74 6.48
N ARG A 96 12.31 -14.31 6.51
CA ARG A 96 11.18 -15.09 5.98
C ARG A 96 11.17 -15.14 4.46
N LEU A 97 11.48 -14.03 3.80
CA LEU A 97 11.59 -14.00 2.34
C LEU A 97 12.76 -14.86 1.87
N GLU A 98 13.91 -14.79 2.54
CA GLU A 98 15.05 -15.67 2.23
C GLU A 98 14.66 -17.15 2.36
N ALA A 99 14.09 -17.53 3.50
CA ALA A 99 13.64 -18.91 3.73
C ALA A 99 12.57 -19.38 2.73
N ALA A 100 11.77 -18.47 2.17
CA ALA A 100 10.76 -18.78 1.16
C ALA A 100 11.35 -18.93 -0.25
N PHE A 101 12.37 -18.13 -0.59
CA PHE A 101 12.98 -18.09 -1.93
C PHE A 101 14.16 -19.05 -2.09
N ASP A 102 14.84 -19.45 -1.02
CA ASP A 102 15.96 -20.41 -1.07
C ASP A 102 15.56 -21.76 -1.70
N PRO A 103 14.45 -22.41 -1.30
CA PRO A 103 13.99 -23.65 -1.94
C PRO A 103 13.65 -23.44 -3.41
N LEU A 104 13.12 -22.27 -3.77
CA LEU A 104 12.73 -21.91 -5.13
C LEU A 104 13.97 -21.75 -6.03
N ALA A 105 14.99 -21.05 -5.54
CA ALA A 105 16.27 -20.88 -6.24
C ALA A 105 16.98 -22.22 -6.43
N SER A 106 16.98 -23.09 -5.41
CA SER A 106 17.57 -24.43 -5.51
C SER A 106 16.82 -25.38 -6.44
N ALA A 107 15.55 -25.10 -6.77
CA ALA A 107 14.75 -25.87 -7.73
C ALA A 107 15.02 -25.48 -9.20
N VAL A 108 15.64 -24.33 -9.47
CA VAL A 108 15.94 -23.85 -10.84
C VAL A 108 16.68 -24.91 -11.68
N PRO A 109 17.77 -25.55 -11.20
CA PRO A 109 18.47 -26.56 -11.98
C PRO A 109 17.58 -27.73 -12.40
N GLY A 110 16.66 -28.18 -11.53
CA GLY A 110 15.74 -29.28 -11.83
C GLY A 110 14.72 -28.92 -12.92
N TYR A 111 14.24 -27.69 -12.92
CA TYR A 111 13.42 -27.18 -14.02
C TYR A 111 14.21 -27.13 -15.34
N LEU A 112 15.46 -26.66 -15.31
CA LEU A 112 16.34 -26.61 -16.48
C LEU A 112 16.67 -27.99 -17.03
N ASP A 113 16.90 -28.98 -16.16
CA ASP A 113 17.16 -30.36 -16.57
C ASP A 113 15.97 -30.93 -17.34
N TRP A 114 14.74 -30.69 -16.88
CA TRP A 114 13.54 -31.04 -17.64
C TRP A 114 13.43 -30.24 -18.93
N TYR A 115 13.65 -28.92 -18.88
CA TYR A 115 13.51 -28.05 -20.04
C TYR A 115 14.47 -28.47 -21.16
N PHE A 116 15.74 -28.76 -20.85
CA PHE A 116 16.69 -29.21 -21.85
C PHE A 116 16.63 -30.71 -22.12
N SER A 117 15.78 -31.49 -21.44
CA SER A 117 15.62 -32.92 -21.72
C SER A 117 14.95 -33.19 -23.07
N ALA A 118 15.15 -34.41 -23.59
CA ALA A 118 14.45 -34.88 -24.78
C ALA A 118 12.91 -34.89 -24.59
N PRO A 119 12.34 -35.48 -23.51
CA PRO A 119 10.90 -35.39 -23.24
C PRO A 119 10.36 -33.96 -23.19
N GLY A 120 11.05 -33.04 -22.51
CA GLY A 120 10.62 -31.63 -22.43
C GLY A 120 10.63 -30.94 -23.79
N SER A 121 11.63 -31.25 -24.63
CA SER A 121 11.70 -30.74 -26.01
C SER A 121 10.56 -31.23 -26.89
N TYR A 122 10.19 -32.52 -26.79
CA TYR A 122 9.06 -33.09 -27.53
C TYR A 122 7.71 -32.54 -27.04
N GLN A 123 7.54 -32.35 -25.71
CA GLN A 123 6.34 -31.73 -25.15
C GLN A 123 6.15 -30.29 -25.63
N ARG A 124 7.22 -29.47 -25.59
CA ARG A 124 7.18 -28.10 -26.14
C ARG A 124 6.80 -28.07 -27.61
N LEU A 125 7.35 -28.97 -28.42
CA LEU A 125 7.00 -29.07 -29.84
C LEU A 125 5.52 -29.41 -30.02
N ALA A 126 5.03 -30.42 -29.29
CA ALA A 126 3.64 -30.87 -29.39
C ALA A 126 2.66 -29.74 -29.01
N VAL A 127 2.92 -29.02 -27.92
CA VAL A 127 2.07 -27.90 -27.49
C VAL A 127 2.13 -26.75 -28.48
N ALA A 128 3.31 -26.41 -29.01
CA ALA A 128 3.45 -25.35 -30.00
C ALA A 128 2.68 -25.60 -31.31
N LEU A 129 2.34 -26.86 -31.60
CA LEU A 129 1.53 -27.23 -32.77
C LEU A 129 0.02 -27.11 -32.52
N VAL A 130 -0.43 -27.24 -31.27
CA VAL A 130 -1.86 -27.45 -30.95
C VAL A 130 -2.43 -26.35 -30.05
N GLY A 131 -1.60 -25.55 -29.37
CA GLY A 131 -2.08 -24.60 -28.37
C GLY A 131 -1.10 -23.48 -28.03
N ASP A 132 -1.35 -22.86 -26.88
CA ASP A 132 -0.57 -21.73 -26.35
C ASP A 132 0.65 -22.25 -25.60
N LEU A 133 1.81 -22.20 -26.26
CA LEU A 133 3.08 -22.64 -25.67
C LEU A 133 3.48 -21.78 -24.46
N ASP A 134 3.19 -20.48 -24.48
CA ASP A 134 3.64 -19.57 -23.44
C ASP A 134 2.84 -19.85 -22.14
N ALA A 135 1.51 -19.93 -22.25
CA ALA A 135 0.66 -20.30 -21.12
C ALA A 135 0.99 -21.69 -20.55
N TRP A 136 1.35 -22.66 -21.41
CA TRP A 136 1.77 -23.99 -20.97
C TRP A 136 3.15 -23.99 -20.29
N LEU A 137 4.10 -23.17 -20.78
CA LEU A 137 5.42 -23.03 -20.14
C LEU A 137 5.31 -22.37 -18.77
N ASP A 138 4.42 -21.39 -18.60
CA ASP A 138 4.11 -20.78 -17.31
C ASP A 138 3.56 -21.83 -16.34
N GLU A 139 2.68 -22.72 -16.80
CA GLU A 139 2.18 -23.85 -16.01
C GLU A 139 3.30 -24.81 -15.61
N GLN A 140 4.17 -25.18 -16.55
CA GLN A 140 5.29 -26.08 -16.25
C GLN A 140 6.31 -25.47 -15.30
N LEU A 141 6.54 -24.15 -15.39
CA LEU A 141 7.36 -23.44 -14.42
C LEU A 141 6.69 -23.48 -13.04
N HIS A 142 5.40 -23.17 -12.97
CA HIS A 142 4.65 -23.24 -11.71
C HIS A 142 4.72 -24.65 -11.07
N GLU A 143 4.36 -25.69 -11.81
CA GLU A 143 4.31 -27.08 -11.33
C GLU A 143 5.68 -27.65 -10.94
N ARG A 144 6.75 -27.25 -11.63
CA ARG A 144 8.09 -27.83 -11.42
C ARG A 144 9.00 -27.00 -10.52
N LEU A 145 8.71 -25.71 -10.38
CA LEU A 145 9.55 -24.77 -9.64
C LEU A 145 8.81 -24.22 -8.42
N VAL A 146 7.59 -23.68 -8.59
CA VAL A 146 6.84 -23.03 -7.51
C VAL A 146 6.23 -24.04 -6.55
N VAL A 147 5.46 -25.02 -7.05
CA VAL A 147 4.78 -26.01 -6.21
C VAL A 147 5.75 -26.80 -5.33
N PRO A 148 6.87 -27.37 -5.85
CA PRO A 148 7.78 -28.16 -5.04
C PRO A 148 8.60 -27.33 -4.04
N SER A 149 8.79 -26.04 -4.31
CA SER A 149 9.50 -25.14 -3.40
C SER A 149 8.70 -24.79 -2.14
N GLY A 150 7.38 -24.98 -2.14
CA GLY A 150 6.51 -24.55 -1.06
C GLY A 150 6.36 -23.02 -0.94
N LEU A 151 6.80 -22.25 -1.93
CA LEU A 151 6.76 -20.79 -1.92
C LEU A 151 5.37 -20.23 -1.58
N GLU A 152 4.32 -20.79 -2.17
CA GLU A 152 2.95 -20.31 -1.94
C GLU A 152 2.52 -20.47 -0.48
N ALA A 153 2.85 -21.61 0.13
CA ALA A 153 2.57 -21.85 1.54
C ALA A 153 3.40 -20.91 2.42
N ALA A 154 4.68 -20.70 2.09
CA ALA A 154 5.56 -19.80 2.82
C ALA A 154 5.10 -18.33 2.75
N LEU A 155 4.69 -17.86 1.57
CA LEU A 155 4.14 -16.51 1.39
C LEU A 155 2.77 -16.35 2.06
N ALA A 156 1.90 -17.36 2.01
CA ALA A 156 0.64 -17.35 2.73
C ALA A 156 0.85 -17.28 4.25
N GLN A 157 1.83 -18.01 4.78
CA GLN A 157 2.21 -17.94 6.18
C GLN A 157 2.80 -16.58 6.55
N LEU A 158 3.67 -16.00 5.70
CA LEU A 158 4.17 -14.64 5.89
C LEU A 158 3.01 -13.63 5.94
N GLN A 159 2.02 -13.75 5.05
CA GLN A 159 0.84 -12.89 5.03
C GLN A 159 0.03 -12.98 6.33
N ALA A 160 -0.12 -14.19 6.87
CA ALA A 160 -0.85 -14.44 8.10
C ALA A 160 -0.09 -13.93 9.34
N ASP A 161 1.22 -14.18 9.40
CA ASP A 161 2.06 -13.81 10.54
C ASP A 161 2.36 -12.31 10.61
N TYR A 162 2.42 -11.62 9.45
CA TYR A 162 2.80 -10.21 9.35
C TYR A 162 1.96 -9.28 10.25
N PRO A 163 0.61 -9.27 10.19
CA PRO A 163 -0.20 -8.39 11.04
C PRO A 163 -0.01 -8.68 12.54
N GLU A 164 0.12 -9.95 12.93
CA GLU A 164 0.34 -10.31 14.34
C GLU A 164 1.72 -9.91 14.84
N ARG A 165 2.75 -9.99 13.98
CA ARG A 165 4.08 -9.51 14.30
C ARG A 165 4.09 -7.99 14.43
N LEU A 166 3.48 -7.30 13.48
CA LEU A 166 3.37 -5.85 13.46
C LEU A 166 2.62 -5.34 14.70
N ALA A 167 1.51 -5.97 15.07
CA ALA A 167 0.74 -5.68 16.28
C ALA A 167 1.61 -5.70 17.54
N ARG A 168 2.38 -6.78 17.72
CA ARG A 168 3.25 -6.97 18.88
C ARG A 168 4.33 -5.90 18.96
N GLU A 169 4.95 -5.56 17.83
CA GLU A 169 5.98 -4.51 17.80
C GLU A 169 5.36 -3.13 18.07
N GLN A 170 4.19 -2.83 17.50
CA GLN A 170 3.49 -1.57 17.78
C GLN A 170 3.05 -1.44 19.24
N GLN A 171 2.55 -2.51 19.84
CA GLN A 171 2.20 -2.53 21.26
C GLN A 171 3.43 -2.29 22.14
N ALA A 172 4.53 -3.02 21.91
CA ALA A 172 5.75 -2.84 22.68
C ALA A 172 6.33 -1.41 22.56
N MET A 173 6.16 -0.77 21.39
CA MET A 173 6.55 0.63 21.21
C MET A 173 5.62 1.60 21.94
N ALA A 174 4.30 1.38 21.90
CA ALA A 174 3.33 2.22 22.62
C ALA A 174 3.57 2.16 24.14
N GLU A 175 3.84 0.97 24.68
CA GLU A 175 4.21 0.78 26.09
C GLU A 175 5.51 1.51 26.43
N GLY A 176 6.55 1.39 25.58
CA GLY A 176 7.82 2.10 25.77
C GLY A 176 7.70 3.63 25.70
N LEU A 177 6.83 4.13 24.81
CA LEU A 177 6.53 5.55 24.66
C LEU A 177 5.84 6.09 25.93
N ALA A 178 4.79 5.40 26.40
CA ALA A 178 4.07 5.75 27.62
C ALA A 178 5.01 5.77 28.83
N ALA A 179 5.85 4.74 28.99
CA ALA A 179 6.83 4.67 30.08
C ALA A 179 7.84 5.83 30.04
N THR A 180 8.37 6.17 28.86
CA THR A 180 9.33 7.27 28.68
C THR A 180 8.71 8.62 29.01
N LEU A 181 7.47 8.86 28.57
CA LEU A 181 6.74 10.09 28.87
C LEU A 181 6.40 10.18 30.36
N HIS A 182 5.94 9.08 30.96
CA HIS A 182 5.65 9.02 32.38
C HIS A 182 6.90 9.35 33.22
N GLU A 183 8.03 8.70 32.96
CA GLU A 183 9.29 8.96 33.68
C GLU A 183 9.73 10.43 33.59
N ARG A 184 9.55 11.05 32.42
CA ARG A 184 9.95 12.44 32.17
C ARG A 184 9.04 13.47 32.84
N TYR A 185 7.74 13.21 32.90
CA TYR A 185 6.73 14.19 33.32
C TYR A 185 6.14 13.94 34.71
N ALA A 186 6.28 12.74 35.27
CA ALA A 186 5.84 12.46 36.65
C ALA A 186 6.46 13.39 37.70
N PRO A 187 7.76 13.78 37.63
CA PRO A 187 8.35 14.75 38.56
C PRO A 187 7.88 16.19 38.37
N ARG A 188 7.21 16.51 37.26
CA ARG A 188 6.76 17.87 36.88
C ARG A 188 5.28 18.12 37.19
N GLN A 189 4.65 17.22 37.94
CA GLN A 189 3.24 17.33 38.30
C GLN A 189 3.00 18.53 39.22
N VAL A 190 1.92 19.26 38.95
CA VAL A 190 1.45 20.37 39.81
C VAL A 190 0.28 19.87 40.65
N ALA A 191 0.28 20.15 41.95
CA ALA A 191 -0.83 19.78 42.82
C ALA A 191 -2.11 20.49 42.36
N ALA A 192 -3.16 19.72 42.02
CA ALA A 192 -4.47 20.27 41.75
C ALA A 192 -5.13 20.67 43.08
N GLU A 193 -5.59 21.92 43.19
CA GLU A 193 -6.37 22.38 44.33
C GLU A 193 -7.73 21.65 44.35
N PRO A 194 -8.15 21.06 45.48
CA PRO A 194 -9.41 20.34 45.58
C PRO A 194 -10.60 21.32 45.46
N GLY A 195 -11.21 21.39 44.28
CA GLY A 195 -12.43 22.19 44.04
C GLY A 195 -12.48 22.95 42.71
N GLU A 196 -11.38 23.01 41.97
CA GLU A 196 -11.40 23.51 40.59
C GLU A 196 -12.03 22.45 39.67
N GLY A 197 -12.89 22.89 38.76
CA GLY A 197 -13.76 22.02 37.95
C GLY A 197 -13.03 20.93 37.18
N GLU A 198 -13.80 19.97 36.66
CA GLU A 198 -13.30 18.79 35.95
C GLU A 198 -12.46 19.20 34.73
N SER A 199 -11.13 19.30 34.90
CA SER A 199 -10.21 19.61 33.80
C SER A 199 -10.32 18.53 32.72
N PRO A 200 -10.32 18.91 31.43
CA PRO A 200 -10.33 17.95 30.34
C PRO A 200 -9.14 16.99 30.49
N ALA A 201 -9.44 15.70 30.54
CA ALA A 201 -8.45 14.63 30.69
C ALA A 201 -8.12 14.00 29.34
N LEU A 202 -6.86 14.06 28.94
CA LEU A 202 -6.34 13.32 27.79
C LEU A 202 -5.85 11.95 28.26
N ASP A 203 -6.58 10.89 27.94
CA ASP A 203 -6.14 9.52 28.21
C ASP A 203 -5.24 9.01 27.07
N LEU A 204 -3.92 9.18 27.22
CA LEU A 204 -2.97 8.77 26.20
C LEU A 204 -3.00 7.25 25.99
N ASP A 205 -3.18 6.48 27.06
CA ASP A 205 -3.19 5.02 26.97
C ASP A 205 -4.42 4.52 26.20
N ALA A 206 -5.58 5.15 26.38
CA ALA A 206 -6.77 4.88 25.59
C ALA A 206 -6.59 5.28 24.13
N VAL A 207 -5.97 6.44 23.86
CA VAL A 207 -5.70 6.91 22.50
C VAL A 207 -4.74 5.98 21.76
N LEU A 208 -3.66 5.55 22.41
CA LEU A 208 -2.71 4.62 21.82
C LEU A 208 -3.35 3.25 21.57
N ARG A 209 -4.08 2.68 22.55
CA ARG A 209 -4.80 1.41 22.36
C ARG A 209 -5.82 1.48 21.23
N HIS A 210 -6.61 2.54 21.18
CA HIS A 210 -7.60 2.73 20.13
C HIS A 210 -6.94 2.87 18.75
N ALA A 211 -5.84 3.63 18.65
CA ALA A 211 -5.09 3.78 17.41
C ALA A 211 -4.46 2.47 16.92
N LEU A 212 -4.09 1.57 17.84
CA LEU A 212 -3.60 0.22 17.56
C LEU A 212 -4.74 -0.68 17.08
N ASP A 213 -5.84 -0.77 17.83
CA ASP A 213 -6.98 -1.64 17.52
C ASP A 213 -7.58 -1.32 16.14
N GLU A 214 -7.82 -0.04 15.84
CA GLU A 214 -8.30 0.38 14.52
C GLU A 214 -7.31 0.05 13.39
N GLY A 215 -6.01 0.16 13.68
CA GLY A 215 -4.95 -0.20 12.73
C GLY A 215 -4.95 -1.70 12.43
N LEU A 216 -5.17 -2.53 13.45
CA LEU A 216 -5.24 -3.99 13.31
C LEU A 216 -6.47 -4.42 12.54
N ASP A 217 -7.63 -3.86 12.83
CA ASP A 217 -8.84 -4.15 12.06
C ASP A 217 -8.64 -3.78 10.60
N ARG A 218 -8.14 -2.58 10.31
CA ARG A 218 -7.85 -2.15 8.93
C ARG A 218 -6.84 -3.07 8.24
N SER A 219 -5.81 -3.53 8.96
CA SER A 219 -4.82 -4.46 8.41
C SER A 219 -5.46 -5.80 8.01
N ARG A 220 -6.35 -6.34 8.85
CA ARG A 220 -7.10 -7.57 8.59
C ARG A 220 -8.03 -7.42 7.39
N TRP A 221 -8.74 -6.29 7.29
CA TRP A 221 -9.59 -6.00 6.13
C TRP A 221 -8.79 -5.80 4.85
N SER A 222 -7.61 -5.18 4.92
CA SER A 222 -6.73 -5.01 3.76
C SER A 222 -6.13 -6.32 3.26
N ALA A 223 -5.81 -7.24 4.18
CA ALA A 223 -5.36 -8.59 3.84
C ALA A 223 -6.49 -9.45 3.25
N ALA A 224 -7.74 -9.25 3.67
CA ALA A 224 -8.92 -9.93 3.16
C ALA A 224 -9.43 -9.35 1.82
N ALA A 225 -9.12 -8.09 1.51
CA ALA A 225 -9.37 -7.46 0.21
C ALA A 225 -8.33 -7.92 -0.82
N VAL A 226 -8.31 -9.23 -1.05
CA VAL A 226 -7.51 -9.94 -2.04
C VAL A 226 -7.84 -9.36 -3.43
N GLY A 227 -6.99 -8.46 -3.95
CA GLY A 227 -6.97 -8.15 -5.38
C GLY A 227 -6.64 -6.73 -5.83
N GLY A 228 -6.50 -5.71 -4.97
CA GLY A 228 -6.49 -4.32 -5.46
C GLY A 228 -5.39 -3.38 -4.95
N SER A 229 -5.21 -3.23 -3.64
CA SER A 229 -4.53 -2.00 -3.17
C SER A 229 -3.89 -2.03 -1.78
N GLY A 230 -3.75 -3.19 -1.13
CA GLY A 230 -3.10 -3.27 0.18
C GLY A 230 -2.42 -4.60 0.40
N VAL A 231 -1.10 -4.65 0.26
CA VAL A 231 -0.22 -5.75 0.73
C VAL A 231 -0.71 -7.16 0.36
N GLY A 232 -1.36 -7.32 -0.80
CA GLY A 232 -1.68 -8.65 -1.32
C GLY A 232 -0.40 -9.25 -1.85
N LEU A 233 0.26 -10.10 -1.07
CA LEU A 233 1.41 -10.87 -1.54
C LEU A 233 0.97 -11.63 -2.80
N VAL A 234 1.74 -11.44 -3.88
CA VAL A 234 1.45 -11.97 -5.21
C VAL A 234 1.25 -13.48 -5.10
N ALA A 235 0.08 -13.99 -5.51
CA ALA A 235 -0.16 -15.43 -5.59
C ALA A 235 0.94 -16.10 -6.44
N GLY A 236 1.44 -17.27 -6.06
CA GLY A 236 2.59 -17.90 -6.71
C GLY A 236 2.41 -18.11 -8.21
N ARG A 237 1.18 -18.21 -8.70
CA ARG A 237 0.84 -18.22 -10.13
C ARG A 237 1.15 -16.90 -10.86
N ALA A 238 0.91 -15.75 -10.24
CA ALA A 238 1.27 -14.45 -10.81
C ALA A 238 2.79 -14.22 -10.80
N LEU A 239 3.50 -14.81 -9.82
CA LEU A 239 4.96 -14.87 -9.86
C LEU A 239 5.45 -15.77 -11.00
N ALA A 240 4.88 -16.96 -11.17
CA ALA A 240 5.23 -17.87 -12.26
C ALA A 240 5.06 -17.21 -13.64
N GLY A 241 3.96 -16.48 -13.87
CA GLY A 241 3.75 -15.71 -15.11
C GLY A 241 4.77 -14.58 -15.30
N ARG A 242 5.20 -13.90 -14.22
CA ARG A 242 6.31 -12.91 -14.29
C ARG A 242 7.64 -13.57 -14.66
N LEU A 243 7.96 -14.71 -14.06
CA LEU A 243 9.18 -15.46 -14.34
C LEU A 243 9.18 -16.02 -15.77
N GLY A 244 8.04 -16.55 -16.22
CA GLY A 244 7.85 -17.08 -17.57
C GLY A 244 7.93 -16.01 -18.66
N ALA A 245 7.33 -14.83 -18.43
CA ALA A 245 7.39 -13.71 -19.39
C ALA A 245 8.84 -13.22 -19.65
N GLY A 246 9.75 -13.33 -18.68
CA GLY A 246 11.15 -12.93 -18.83
C GLY A 246 12.05 -13.99 -19.46
N ALA A 247 11.98 -15.23 -18.97
CA ALA A 247 12.88 -16.32 -19.37
C ALA A 247 12.36 -17.17 -20.56
N ALA A 248 11.05 -17.39 -20.65
CA ALA A 248 10.47 -18.29 -21.66
C ALA A 248 10.37 -17.65 -23.05
N VAL A 249 10.05 -16.35 -23.14
CA VAL A 249 9.73 -15.67 -24.41
C VAL A 249 10.90 -15.65 -25.41
N GLN A 250 12.15 -15.63 -24.94
CA GLN A 250 13.32 -15.68 -25.83
C GLN A 250 13.82 -17.10 -26.12
N GLY A 251 13.77 -18.00 -25.13
CA GLY A 251 14.22 -19.38 -25.27
C GLY A 251 13.28 -20.26 -26.12
N SER A 252 11.97 -20.10 -25.95
CA SER A 252 10.95 -20.90 -26.63
C SER A 252 10.94 -20.65 -28.15
N ARG A 253 11.06 -19.39 -28.57
CA ARG A 253 11.10 -18.97 -29.97
C ARG A 253 12.34 -19.48 -30.71
N MET A 254 13.49 -19.55 -30.04
CA MET A 254 14.73 -20.10 -30.60
C MET A 254 14.67 -21.62 -30.73
N ALA A 255 14.14 -22.31 -29.72
CA ALA A 255 13.95 -23.76 -29.76
C ALA A 255 12.98 -24.17 -30.90
N LEU A 256 11.87 -23.43 -31.06
CA LEU A 256 10.92 -23.65 -32.15
C LEU A 256 11.54 -23.44 -33.53
N ARG A 257 12.42 -22.43 -33.71
CA ARG A 257 13.16 -22.26 -34.97
C ARG A 257 14.06 -23.45 -35.27
N SER A 258 14.77 -23.97 -34.27
CA SER A 258 15.63 -25.15 -34.46
C SER A 258 14.84 -26.42 -34.81
N LEU A 259 13.62 -26.54 -34.29
CA LEU A 259 12.69 -27.63 -34.59
C LEU A 259 11.99 -27.45 -35.95
N ALA A 260 11.66 -26.22 -36.34
CA ALA A 260 11.15 -25.91 -37.68
C ALA A 260 12.21 -26.22 -38.76
N LEU A 261 13.49 -25.99 -38.45
CA LEU A 261 14.61 -26.42 -39.29
C LEU A 261 14.72 -27.96 -39.36
N ARG A 262 14.35 -28.69 -38.29
CA ARG A 262 14.29 -30.18 -38.26
C ARG A 262 13.21 -30.78 -39.15
N LEU A 263 12.10 -30.08 -39.40
CA LEU A 263 10.99 -30.59 -40.23
C LEU A 263 11.21 -30.41 -41.75
N GLY A 264 12.36 -29.83 -42.16
CA GLY A 264 12.69 -29.58 -43.56
C GLY A 264 11.92 -28.41 -44.17
N THR A 265 12.46 -27.83 -45.24
CA THR A 265 11.90 -26.66 -45.94
C THR A 265 10.49 -26.88 -46.50
N GLY A 266 10.04 -28.14 -46.61
CA GLY A 266 8.67 -28.50 -47.00
C GLY A 266 7.63 -28.27 -45.90
N ALA A 267 7.90 -28.66 -44.66
CA ALA A 267 6.98 -28.46 -43.54
C ALA A 267 6.98 -27.00 -43.05
N ALA A 268 8.13 -26.33 -43.11
CA ALA A 268 8.27 -24.92 -42.77
C ALA A 268 7.37 -24.01 -43.64
N ARG A 269 7.11 -24.36 -44.90
CA ARG A 269 6.14 -23.64 -45.76
C ARG A 269 4.68 -23.89 -45.38
N SER A 270 4.33 -25.09 -44.90
CA SER A 270 2.95 -25.40 -44.46
C SER A 270 2.59 -24.72 -43.14
N LEU A 271 3.57 -24.60 -42.22
CA LEU A 271 3.41 -23.90 -40.94
C LEU A 271 3.36 -22.37 -41.11
N ALA A 272 4.05 -21.82 -42.11
CA ALA A 272 3.98 -20.39 -42.43
C ALA A 272 2.70 -19.99 -43.19
N SER A 273 1.89 -20.94 -43.67
CA SER A 273 0.71 -20.68 -44.50
C SER A 273 -0.61 -21.23 -43.95
N GLY A 274 -0.63 -21.81 -42.75
CA GLY A 274 -1.86 -22.25 -42.08
C GLY A 274 -2.55 -23.47 -42.73
N GLY A 275 -1.83 -24.32 -43.45
CA GLY A 275 -2.40 -25.46 -44.19
C GLY A 275 -1.93 -26.82 -43.66
N ALA A 276 -2.84 -27.60 -43.04
CA ALA A 276 -2.58 -28.91 -42.43
C ALA A 276 -2.43 -30.09 -43.41
N ALA A 277 -1.87 -29.91 -44.60
CA ALA A 277 -1.89 -30.94 -45.64
C ALA A 277 -0.54 -31.15 -46.35
N ALA A 278 0.45 -31.74 -45.66
CA ALA A 278 1.61 -32.37 -46.31
C ALA A 278 2.44 -33.25 -45.36
N VAL A 279 1.89 -34.36 -44.86
CA VAL A 279 2.67 -35.35 -44.07
C VAL A 279 3.00 -36.62 -44.86
N ALA A 280 2.53 -36.78 -46.11
CA ALA A 280 2.57 -38.10 -46.76
C ALA A 280 3.79 -38.42 -47.65
N THR A 281 4.68 -37.48 -48.01
CA THR A 281 5.72 -37.76 -49.04
C THR A 281 7.10 -37.18 -48.77
N SER A 282 7.49 -37.04 -47.50
CA SER A 282 8.90 -36.81 -47.17
C SER A 282 9.67 -38.14 -47.27
N PRO A 283 10.86 -38.21 -47.91
CA PRO A 283 11.76 -39.37 -47.79
C PRO A 283 12.26 -39.63 -46.36
N THR A 284 11.93 -38.74 -45.41
CA THR A 284 12.12 -38.89 -43.95
C THR A 284 10.80 -39.03 -43.18
N GLY A 285 9.68 -39.28 -43.87
CA GLY A 285 8.36 -39.45 -43.24
C GLY A 285 8.21 -40.81 -42.53
N PRO A 286 7.27 -40.95 -41.58
CA PRO A 286 7.07 -42.17 -40.78
C PRO A 286 6.75 -43.45 -41.60
N GLY A 287 6.50 -43.34 -42.90
CA GLY A 287 6.31 -44.46 -43.82
C GLY A 287 7.58 -45.08 -44.42
N ALA A 288 8.77 -44.48 -44.22
CA ALA A 288 10.02 -44.98 -44.80
C ALA A 288 10.67 -46.14 -44.00
N VAL A 289 10.06 -46.58 -42.89
CA VAL A 289 10.68 -47.52 -41.93
C VAL A 289 10.52 -49.00 -42.32
N VAL A 290 9.84 -49.33 -43.43
CA VAL A 290 9.46 -50.73 -43.72
C VAL A 290 10.55 -51.55 -44.46
N VAL A 291 11.68 -50.97 -44.87
CA VAL A 291 12.73 -51.73 -45.58
C VAL A 291 14.07 -51.73 -44.83
N GLY A 292 14.31 -52.79 -44.05
CA GLY A 292 15.66 -53.22 -43.63
C GLY A 292 15.84 -53.34 -42.11
N THR A 293 15.65 -54.54 -41.58
CA THR A 293 15.73 -54.90 -40.15
C THR A 293 17.15 -54.96 -39.55
N LEU A 294 18.21 -54.67 -40.32
CA LEU A 294 19.60 -54.61 -39.83
C LEU A 294 20.24 -53.22 -39.89
N THR A 295 19.75 -52.34 -40.77
CA THR A 295 20.15 -50.92 -40.83
C THR A 295 19.37 -50.06 -39.85
N THR A 296 18.13 -50.44 -39.51
CA THR A 296 17.24 -49.67 -38.62
C THR A 296 17.87 -49.39 -37.26
N ALA A 297 18.58 -50.34 -36.65
CA ALA A 297 19.24 -50.12 -35.36
C ALA A 297 20.38 -49.08 -35.44
N VAL A 298 21.17 -49.09 -36.53
CA VAL A 298 22.27 -48.14 -36.74
C VAL A 298 21.75 -46.75 -37.13
N THR A 299 20.70 -46.66 -37.95
CA THR A 299 20.03 -45.38 -38.23
C THR A 299 19.26 -44.85 -37.03
N LEU A 300 18.57 -45.67 -36.23
CA LEU A 300 17.90 -45.22 -35.01
C LEU A 300 18.92 -44.78 -33.96
N ALA A 301 20.04 -45.49 -33.81
CA ALA A 301 21.14 -45.06 -32.94
C ALA A 301 21.84 -43.79 -33.46
N GLY A 302 22.00 -43.63 -34.77
CA GLY A 302 22.56 -42.43 -35.40
C GLY A 302 21.65 -41.21 -35.31
N ILE A 303 20.34 -41.41 -35.46
CA ILE A 303 19.32 -40.36 -35.29
C ILE A 303 19.20 -39.98 -33.82
N ALA A 304 19.06 -40.96 -32.91
CA ALA A 304 19.01 -40.69 -31.47
C ALA A 304 20.30 -40.05 -30.95
N GLY A 305 21.47 -40.49 -31.45
CA GLY A 305 22.77 -39.92 -31.08
C GLY A 305 22.99 -38.49 -31.59
N SER A 306 22.60 -38.20 -32.84
CA SER A 306 22.68 -36.85 -33.40
C SER A 306 21.67 -35.88 -32.76
N GLU A 307 20.47 -36.35 -32.42
CA GLU A 307 19.49 -35.58 -31.65
C GLU A 307 19.98 -35.26 -30.24
N TYR A 308 20.57 -36.25 -29.55
CA TYR A 308 21.17 -36.07 -28.24
C TYR A 308 22.34 -35.09 -28.27
N ALA A 309 23.24 -35.22 -29.26
CA ALA A 309 24.38 -34.31 -29.41
C ALA A 309 23.94 -32.86 -29.70
N LEU A 310 22.93 -32.67 -30.55
CA LEU A 310 22.38 -31.35 -30.84
C LEU A 310 21.72 -30.74 -29.59
N LEU A 311 20.94 -31.53 -28.86
CA LEU A 311 20.26 -31.12 -27.63
C LEU A 311 21.27 -30.76 -26.53
N LYS A 312 22.36 -31.52 -26.39
CA LYS A 312 23.48 -31.16 -25.51
C LYS A 312 24.20 -29.90 -25.97
N GLY A 313 24.33 -29.68 -27.28
CA GLY A 313 24.84 -28.43 -27.83
C GLY A 313 23.96 -27.22 -27.49
N GLN A 314 22.64 -27.38 -27.54
CA GLN A 314 21.68 -26.35 -27.13
C GLN A 314 21.75 -26.09 -25.63
N GLU A 315 21.77 -27.14 -24.81
CA GLU A 315 21.92 -27.04 -23.36
C GLU A 315 23.20 -26.27 -23.01
N ALA A 316 24.35 -26.68 -23.54
CA ALA A 316 25.63 -26.03 -23.28
C ALA A 316 25.63 -24.54 -23.68
N ARG A 317 24.89 -24.17 -24.74
CA ARG A 317 24.82 -22.79 -25.22
C ARG A 317 23.83 -21.91 -24.44
N TYR A 318 22.66 -22.44 -24.10
CA TYR A 318 21.53 -21.63 -23.59
C TYR A 318 21.23 -21.84 -22.11
N ARG A 319 21.60 -22.98 -21.50
CA ARG A 319 21.34 -23.28 -20.10
C ARG A 319 21.91 -22.21 -19.15
N PRO A 320 23.18 -21.78 -19.26
CA PRO A 320 23.74 -20.80 -18.31
C PRO A 320 23.02 -19.45 -18.37
N ALA A 321 22.63 -19.01 -19.58
CA ALA A 321 21.91 -17.75 -19.75
C ALA A 321 20.49 -17.82 -19.18
N MET A 322 19.79 -18.94 -19.39
CA MET A 322 18.44 -19.13 -18.87
C MET A 322 18.43 -19.31 -17.34
N GLU A 323 19.45 -19.98 -16.80
CA GLU A 323 19.67 -20.09 -15.36
C GLU A 323 19.88 -18.72 -14.71
N ALA A 324 20.80 -17.92 -15.26
CA ALA A 324 21.05 -16.57 -14.77
C ALA A 324 19.80 -15.67 -14.85
N GLN A 325 19.01 -15.78 -15.93
CA GLN A 325 17.76 -15.04 -16.07
C GLN A 325 16.71 -15.45 -15.03
N LEU A 326 16.56 -16.74 -14.77
CA LEU A 326 15.64 -17.21 -13.73
C LEU A 326 16.09 -16.74 -12.35
N GLN A 327 17.38 -16.88 -12.01
CA GLN A 327 17.93 -16.40 -10.74
C GLN A 327 17.73 -14.89 -10.56
N GLN A 328 18.05 -14.09 -11.58
CA GLN A 328 17.83 -12.65 -11.55
C GLN A 328 16.34 -12.32 -11.33
N ALA A 329 15.44 -13.01 -12.01
CA ALA A 329 14.01 -12.75 -11.87
C ALA A 329 13.48 -13.15 -10.48
N LEU A 330 14.06 -14.17 -9.84
CA LEU A 330 13.79 -14.52 -8.44
C LEU A 330 14.29 -13.43 -7.49
N ASP A 331 15.49 -12.90 -7.70
CA ASP A 331 16.05 -11.80 -6.89
C ASP A 331 15.21 -10.52 -7.01
N GLU A 332 14.79 -10.17 -8.23
CA GLU A 332 13.91 -9.02 -8.49
C GLU A 332 12.55 -9.20 -7.81
N ALA A 333 11.98 -10.41 -7.84
CA ALA A 333 10.74 -10.72 -7.15
C ALA A 333 10.87 -10.60 -5.63
N ARG A 334 11.94 -11.15 -5.04
CA ARG A 334 12.25 -11.03 -3.61
C ARG A 334 12.40 -9.57 -3.19
N ALA A 335 13.17 -8.79 -3.94
CA ALA A 335 13.37 -7.36 -3.70
C ALA A 335 12.06 -6.56 -3.83
N SER A 336 11.23 -6.88 -4.82
CA SER A 336 9.91 -6.25 -4.98
C SER A 336 8.99 -6.52 -3.79
N LEU A 337 9.00 -7.73 -3.24
CA LEU A 337 8.21 -8.08 -2.06
C LEU A 337 8.75 -7.37 -0.81
N ALA A 338 10.07 -7.34 -0.63
CA ALA A 338 10.74 -6.59 0.43
C ALA A 338 10.29 -5.13 0.48
N LEU A 339 10.37 -4.42 -0.65
CA LEU A 339 9.92 -3.03 -0.77
C LEU A 339 8.43 -2.86 -0.45
N SER A 340 7.59 -3.82 -0.83
CA SER A 340 6.16 -3.76 -0.53
C SER A 340 5.87 -3.89 0.96
N LEU A 341 6.61 -4.75 1.68
CA LEU A 341 6.49 -4.93 3.12
C LEU A 341 7.05 -3.74 3.90
N GLU A 342 8.15 -3.16 3.43
CA GLU A 342 8.69 -1.92 3.97
C GLU A 342 7.67 -0.77 3.83
N ALA A 343 7.15 -0.55 2.61
CA ALA A 343 6.16 0.48 2.34
C ALA A 343 4.89 0.30 3.19
N ALA A 344 4.42 -0.95 3.35
CA ALA A 344 3.30 -1.28 4.23
C ALA A 344 3.57 -0.90 5.69
N THR A 345 4.76 -1.24 6.19
CA THR A 345 5.18 -0.95 7.58
C THR A 345 5.22 0.57 7.80
N VAL A 346 5.83 1.32 6.88
CA VAL A 346 5.93 2.78 6.96
C VAL A 346 4.56 3.45 6.85
N ALA A 347 3.70 2.99 5.95
CA ALA A 347 2.35 3.52 5.80
C ALA A 347 1.54 3.36 7.09
N MET A 348 1.59 2.17 7.72
CA MET A 348 0.90 1.91 8.98
C MET A 348 1.45 2.78 10.12
N ALA A 349 2.79 2.97 10.16
CA ALA A 349 3.45 3.81 11.16
C ALA A 349 3.03 5.30 11.04
N ARG A 350 2.95 5.83 9.81
CA ARG A 350 2.48 7.19 9.53
C ARG A 350 1.01 7.39 9.87
N ASP A 351 0.18 6.40 9.57
CA ASP A 351 -1.24 6.41 9.89
C ASP A 351 -1.48 6.46 11.42
N MET A 352 -0.66 5.75 12.19
CA MET A 352 -0.65 5.82 13.66
C MET A 352 -0.23 7.20 14.17
N GLU A 353 0.86 7.78 13.66
CA GLU A 353 1.29 9.14 14.03
C GLU A 353 0.22 10.20 13.71
N ALA A 354 -0.38 10.12 12.52
CA ALA A 354 -1.45 11.04 12.13
C ALA A 354 -2.65 10.96 13.08
N ARG A 355 -2.99 9.77 13.59
CA ARG A 355 -4.03 9.59 14.62
C ARG A 355 -3.62 10.23 15.95
N VAL A 356 -2.43 9.94 16.43
CA VAL A 356 -1.93 10.51 17.70
C VAL A 356 -1.89 12.04 17.61
N ASN A 357 -1.34 12.59 16.53
CA ASN A 357 -1.28 14.04 16.34
C ASN A 357 -2.66 14.70 16.23
N ARG A 358 -3.66 14.02 15.64
CA ARG A 358 -5.04 14.54 15.56
C ARG A 358 -5.68 14.68 16.94
N VAL A 359 -5.44 13.72 17.83
CA VAL A 359 -6.03 13.74 19.18
C VAL A 359 -5.29 14.73 20.10
N VAL A 360 -3.98 14.89 19.91
CA VAL A 360 -3.15 15.76 20.75
C VAL A 360 -3.24 17.23 20.33
N SER A 361 -3.61 17.52 19.08
CA SER A 361 -3.70 18.91 18.60
C SER A 361 -4.85 19.67 19.27
N PRO A 362 -4.60 20.86 19.85
CA PRO A 362 -5.59 21.61 20.63
C PRO A 362 -6.84 22.03 19.83
N ASP A 363 -6.72 22.16 18.50
CA ASP A 363 -7.84 22.48 17.60
C ASP A 363 -8.79 21.29 17.35
N GLY A 364 -8.38 20.05 17.65
CA GLY A 364 -9.22 18.86 17.46
C GLY A 364 -10.32 18.70 18.51
N ALA A 365 -10.11 19.25 19.71
CA ALA A 365 -11.07 19.14 20.81
C ALA A 365 -12.31 20.03 20.64
N THR A 366 -12.22 21.10 19.84
CA THR A 366 -13.32 22.06 19.64
C THR A 366 -14.35 21.59 18.60
N GLU A 367 -13.98 20.74 17.63
CA GLU A 367 -14.92 20.30 16.58
C GLU A 367 -15.77 19.07 16.97
N GLU A 368 -15.22 18.07 17.68
CA GLU A 368 -15.98 16.85 17.98
C GLU A 368 -16.92 16.99 19.19
N VAL A 369 -16.54 17.79 20.18
CA VAL A 369 -17.41 18.10 21.34
C VAL A 369 -18.52 19.09 20.95
N GLY A 370 -18.27 19.94 19.95
CA GLY A 370 -19.25 20.88 19.40
C GLY A 370 -20.45 20.23 18.70
N ASN A 371 -20.36 18.96 18.29
CA ASN A 371 -21.44 18.27 17.56
C ASN A 371 -22.28 17.32 18.43
N LYS A 372 -21.89 17.08 19.70
CA LYS A 372 -22.70 16.28 20.65
C LYS A 372 -23.19 17.04 21.88
N ALA A 373 -22.77 18.28 22.09
CA ALA A 373 -23.13 19.03 23.30
C ALA A 373 -23.35 20.53 23.09
N THR A 374 -23.96 20.98 21.99
CA THR A 374 -24.77 22.21 22.10
C THR A 374 -26.11 21.84 22.71
N PRO A 375 -26.40 22.15 23.99
CA PRO A 375 -27.74 21.99 24.53
C PRO A 375 -28.72 22.75 23.63
N GLU A 376 -29.82 22.10 23.23
CA GLU A 376 -30.87 22.67 22.37
C GLU A 376 -31.45 24.01 22.88
N ALA A 377 -31.11 24.42 24.10
CA ALA A 377 -31.52 25.66 24.74
C ALA A 377 -31.02 26.96 24.07
N TYR A 378 -30.01 26.91 23.18
CA TYR A 378 -29.54 28.10 22.45
C TYR A 378 -29.92 28.11 20.96
N ARG A 379 -30.91 27.33 20.53
CA ARG A 379 -31.50 27.44 19.18
C ARG A 379 -32.72 28.37 19.16
N ILE A 380 -32.62 29.53 19.79
CA ILE A 380 -33.64 30.58 19.72
C ILE A 380 -33.08 31.65 18.77
N LEU A 381 -33.35 31.50 17.48
CA LEU A 381 -33.33 32.50 16.38
C LEU A 381 -32.90 31.80 15.09
N GLY A 382 -33.89 31.28 14.36
CA GLY A 382 -33.67 30.67 13.04
C GLY A 382 -34.90 30.01 12.42
N ARG A 383 -35.99 29.87 13.19
CA ARG A 383 -37.24 29.25 12.73
C ARG A 383 -38.41 30.25 12.67
N TRP A 384 -38.23 31.32 11.89
CA TRP A 384 -39.34 32.01 11.23
C TRP A 384 -39.00 31.88 9.74
N GLY A 385 -39.60 30.97 8.96
CA GLY A 385 -41.04 30.76 8.85
C GLY A 385 -41.63 31.65 7.74
N VAL A 386 -40.98 31.74 6.57
CA VAL A 386 -41.63 32.23 5.34
C VAL A 386 -42.15 31.01 4.60
N THR A 387 -43.40 30.64 4.88
CA THR A 387 -44.16 29.68 4.06
C THR A 387 -44.70 30.41 2.83
N ALA A 388 -44.09 30.19 1.68
CA ALA A 388 -44.74 30.42 0.39
C ALA A 388 -45.48 29.13 -0.02
N PRO A 389 -46.78 29.18 -0.39
CA PRO A 389 -47.51 28.00 -0.80
C PRO A 389 -47.32 27.73 -2.30
N GLY A 390 -47.14 26.46 -2.64
CA GLY A 390 -47.54 25.93 -3.94
C GLY A 390 -46.41 25.65 -4.92
N PHE A 391 -45.91 24.41 -4.91
CA PHE A 391 -45.85 23.57 -6.12
C PHE A 391 -45.47 22.14 -5.71
N LEU A 392 -46.41 21.20 -5.88
CA LEU A 392 -46.14 19.76 -5.83
C LEU A 392 -45.57 19.32 -7.19
N PRO A 393 -44.57 18.43 -7.20
CA PRO A 393 -44.50 17.42 -8.24
C PRO A 393 -44.69 16.00 -7.68
N ALA A 394 -45.35 15.19 -8.51
CA ALA A 394 -45.84 13.84 -8.27
C ALA A 394 -44.76 12.79 -7.96
N PRO A 395 -45.12 11.65 -7.33
CA PRO A 395 -44.19 10.55 -7.09
C PRO A 395 -43.86 9.78 -8.38
N VAL A 396 -42.56 9.67 -8.68
CA VAL A 396 -42.02 8.79 -9.72
C VAL A 396 -42.09 7.34 -9.21
N LYS A 397 -42.91 6.52 -9.88
CA LYS A 397 -42.91 5.06 -9.75
C LYS A 397 -41.66 4.50 -10.42
N PHE A 398 -40.72 3.96 -9.66
CA PHE A 398 -39.73 3.02 -10.19
C PHE A 398 -40.29 1.60 -10.10
N GLY A 399 -40.73 1.09 -11.25
CA GLY A 399 -40.99 -0.34 -11.43
C GLY A 399 -39.69 -1.07 -11.72
N ILE A 400 -39.34 -2.05 -10.89
CA ILE A 400 -38.31 -3.04 -11.20
C ILE A 400 -39.02 -4.38 -11.37
N HIS A 401 -39.20 -4.77 -12.63
CA HIS A 401 -39.62 -6.11 -13.03
C HIS A 401 -38.40 -6.91 -13.49
N SER A 402 -38.07 -7.90 -12.67
CA SER A 402 -37.78 -9.30 -13.00
C SER A 402 -36.71 -9.71 -14.04
N ALA A 403 -35.91 -10.68 -13.57
CA ALA A 403 -35.54 -11.95 -14.20
C ALA A 403 -34.18 -12.02 -14.93
N PHE A 404 -33.31 -12.92 -14.43
CA PHE A 404 -32.60 -13.98 -15.18
C PHE A 404 -31.91 -14.88 -14.13
N ALA A 405 -32.52 -16.00 -13.74
CA ALA A 405 -32.49 -17.33 -14.37
C ALA A 405 -31.26 -18.17 -13.97
N ASN A 406 -31.54 -19.00 -12.98
CA ASN A 406 -30.92 -20.25 -12.55
C ASN A 406 -30.44 -21.15 -13.72
N ARG A 407 -29.22 -21.68 -13.67
CA ARG A 407 -28.77 -22.88 -14.42
C ARG A 407 -27.63 -23.61 -13.70
N THR A 408 -27.98 -24.74 -13.11
CA THR A 408 -27.21 -26.00 -13.01
C THR A 408 -28.23 -27.12 -13.33
N PRO A 409 -27.82 -28.30 -13.82
CA PRO A 409 -26.85 -29.20 -13.18
C PRO A 409 -25.44 -29.14 -13.78
#